data_AF-A0A8J7AMF2-F1
#
_entry.id   AF-A0A8J7AMF2-F1
#
_cell.length_a   1.000
_cell.length_b   1.000
_cell.length_c   1.000
_cell.angle_alpha   90.00
_cell.angle_beta   90.00
_cell.angle_gamma   90.00
#
_symmetry.space_group_name_H-M   'P 1'
#
loop_
_entity.id
_entity.type
_entity.pdbx_description
1 polymer ?
#
loop_
_entity_poly.entity_id
_entity_poly.type
_entity_poly.pdbx_seq_one_letter_code
_entity_poly.pdbx_strand_id
1 'polypeptide(L)'
;MASATQETRIDAIATKLADMQALQELLISNEQTLLQACRSDQKIADTFQEIIEDDRQNMGTIQSAISELGTTSQPQDNVQQMVNKVRQMMSGNELDLYEKVMQHEALTHSLVMTGLLVHKAAQTSGDILEKKIDEINKVNFKNRKHQEQLKSVILTLGTRELTGREPDDGVWGQAEDAVAALKGFFGGITD
;
A
#
# COMPACT_ATOMS: atom_id res chain seq x y z
N MET A 1 -7.35 18.42 -26.14
CA MET A 1 -6.30 18.40 -25.11
C MET A 1 -4.96 18.38 -25.82
N ALA A 2 -4.04 19.29 -25.50
CA ALA A 2 -2.71 19.30 -26.10
C ALA A 2 -2.01 17.99 -25.77
N SER A 3 -1.42 17.31 -26.76
CA SER A 3 -0.65 16.10 -26.52
C SER A 3 0.59 16.47 -25.71
N ALA A 4 0.65 16.04 -24.45
CA ALA A 4 1.87 16.13 -23.65
C ALA A 4 3.03 15.46 -24.40
N THR A 5 4.20 16.09 -24.41
CA THR A 5 5.40 15.50 -25.00
C THR A 5 5.76 14.21 -24.24
N GLN A 6 6.52 13.33 -24.88
CA GLN A 6 6.97 12.09 -24.24
C GLN A 6 7.75 12.38 -22.95
N GLU A 7 8.59 13.41 -22.95
CA GLU A 7 9.34 13.89 -21.78
C GLU A 7 8.40 14.31 -20.63
N THR A 8 7.38 15.13 -20.92
CA THR A 8 6.38 15.54 -19.90
C THR A 8 5.62 14.34 -19.32
N ARG A 9 5.34 13.30 -20.12
CA ARG A 9 4.69 12.07 -19.63
C ARG A 9 5.62 11.27 -18.71
N ILE A 10 6.90 11.15 -19.09
CA ILE A 10 7.93 10.47 -18.30
C ILE A 10 8.10 11.15 -16.95
N ASP A 11 8.21 12.47 -16.91
CA ASP A 11 8.38 13.23 -15.67
C ASP A 11 7.16 13.12 -14.75
N ALA A 12 5.95 13.11 -15.32
CA ALA A 12 4.72 12.93 -14.56
C ALA A 12 4.66 11.53 -13.91
N ILE A 13 5.04 10.47 -14.64
CA ILE A 13 5.11 9.11 -14.11
C ILE A 13 6.21 9.00 -13.05
N ALA A 14 7.39 9.57 -13.30
CA ALA A 14 8.49 9.56 -12.35
C ALA A 14 8.12 10.25 -11.02
N THR A 15 7.41 11.37 -11.09
CA THR A 15 6.88 12.06 -9.90
C THR A 15 5.89 11.18 -9.14
N LYS A 16 5.00 10.47 -9.84
CA LYS A 16 4.05 9.55 -9.19
C LYS A 16 4.73 8.33 -8.57
N LEU A 17 5.80 7.81 -9.17
CA LEU A 17 6.59 6.76 -8.54
C LEU A 17 7.35 7.26 -7.31
N ALA A 18 7.83 8.50 -7.33
CA ALA A 18 8.42 9.13 -6.14
C ALA A 18 7.38 9.28 -5.02
N ASP A 19 6.14 9.67 -5.34
CA ASP A 19 5.02 9.66 -4.38
C ASP A 19 4.80 8.25 -3.81
N MET A 20 4.75 7.23 -4.67
CA MET A 20 4.58 5.83 -4.25
C MET A 20 5.69 5.39 -3.32
N GLN A 21 6.94 5.74 -3.62
CA GLN A 21 8.09 5.41 -2.76
C GLN A 21 7.93 6.05 -1.38
N ALA A 22 7.62 7.35 -1.30
CA ALA A 22 7.43 8.04 -0.03
C ALA A 22 6.28 7.46 0.81
N LEU A 23 5.19 7.04 0.16
CA LEU A 23 4.08 6.35 0.81
C LEU A 23 4.48 4.96 1.29
N GLN A 24 5.21 4.18 0.47
CA GLN A 24 5.68 2.84 0.85
C GLN A 24 6.64 2.90 2.04
N GLU A 25 7.52 3.92 2.11
CA GLU A 25 8.39 4.14 3.27
C GLU A 25 7.59 4.44 4.54
N LEU A 26 6.52 5.23 4.40
CA LEU A 26 5.60 5.52 5.50
C LEU A 26 4.84 4.27 5.97
N LEU A 27 4.32 3.46 5.04
CA LEU A 27 3.61 2.23 5.35
C LEU A 27 4.48 1.28 6.18
N ILE A 28 5.70 1.00 5.72
CA ILE A 28 6.66 0.14 6.44
C ILE A 28 6.93 0.67 7.85
N SER A 29 7.08 1.99 8.00
CA SER A 29 7.30 2.61 9.31
C SER A 29 6.07 2.48 10.23
N ASN A 30 4.88 2.66 9.69
CA ASN A 30 3.62 2.52 10.42
C ASN A 30 3.40 1.07 10.86
N GLU A 31 3.63 0.10 9.97
CA GLU A 31 3.48 -1.32 10.27
C GLU A 31 4.43 -1.77 11.37
N GLN A 32 5.68 -1.31 11.36
CA GLN A 32 6.62 -1.59 12.45
C GLN A 32 6.11 -1.05 13.79
N THR A 33 5.50 0.14 13.78
CA THR A 33 4.91 0.75 14.98
C THR A 33 3.68 -0.05 15.45
N LEU A 34 2.78 -0.41 14.52
CA LEU A 34 1.57 -1.17 14.80
C LEU A 34 1.89 -2.60 15.26
N LEU A 35 2.87 -3.26 14.66
CA LEU A 35 3.37 -4.57 15.10
C LEU A 35 3.82 -4.54 16.55
N GLN A 36 4.57 -3.50 16.96
CA GLN A 36 5.00 -3.38 18.36
C GLN A 36 3.82 -3.14 19.29
N ALA A 37 2.86 -2.31 18.89
CA ALA A 37 1.66 -2.04 19.68
C ALA A 37 0.75 -3.27 19.83
N CYS A 38 0.74 -4.15 18.83
CA CYS A 38 -0.10 -5.36 18.79
C CYS A 38 0.65 -6.64 19.18
N ARG A 39 1.88 -6.56 19.70
CA ARG A 39 2.77 -7.73 19.86
C ARG A 39 2.20 -8.85 20.76
N SER A 40 1.27 -8.53 21.65
CA SER A 40 0.59 -9.52 22.49
C SER A 40 -0.50 -10.32 21.77
N ASP A 41 -0.98 -9.86 20.62
CA ASP A 41 -1.90 -10.60 19.77
C ASP A 41 -1.11 -11.25 18.63
N GLN A 42 -0.86 -12.56 18.75
CA GLN A 42 -0.04 -13.29 17.80
C GLN A 42 -0.59 -13.23 16.37
N LYS A 43 -1.92 -13.30 16.18
CA LYS A 43 -2.52 -13.33 14.85
C LYS A 43 -2.38 -11.99 14.14
N ILE A 44 -2.60 -10.89 14.86
CA ILE A 44 -2.39 -9.54 14.35
C ILE A 44 -0.89 -9.28 14.11
N ALA A 45 -0.02 -9.73 15.03
CA ALA A 45 1.42 -9.58 14.88
C ALA A 45 1.94 -10.31 13.63
N ASP A 46 1.54 -11.56 13.42
CA ASP A 46 1.89 -12.34 12.22
C ASP A 46 1.41 -11.65 10.94
N THR A 47 0.20 -11.09 10.97
CA THR A 47 -0.37 -10.33 9.85
C THR A 47 0.51 -9.13 9.49
N PHE A 48 0.88 -8.29 10.46
CA PHE A 48 1.77 -7.16 10.19
C PHE A 48 3.17 -7.60 9.74
N GLN A 49 3.66 -8.73 10.24
CA GLN A 49 4.97 -9.25 9.85
C GLN A 49 4.99 -9.66 8.37
N GLU A 50 3.94 -10.34 7.91
CA GLU A 50 3.75 -10.67 6.49
C GLU A 50 3.62 -9.42 5.62
N ILE A 51 2.84 -8.43 6.06
CA ILE A 51 2.69 -7.15 5.34
C ILE A 51 4.05 -6.46 5.19
N ILE A 52 4.83 -6.32 6.27
CA ILE A 52 6.15 -5.67 6.25
C ILE A 52 7.12 -6.38 5.28
N GLU A 53 7.10 -7.71 5.25
CA GLU A 53 7.94 -8.49 4.34
C GLU A 53 7.57 -8.24 2.88
N ASP A 54 6.27 -8.27 2.57
CA ASP A 54 5.75 -7.94 1.25
C ASP A 54 6.08 -6.49 0.86
N ASP A 55 5.96 -5.54 1.79
CA ASP A 55 6.16 -4.13 1.54
C ASP A 55 7.63 -3.73 1.35
N ARG A 56 8.55 -4.44 2.02
CA ARG A 56 9.99 -4.33 1.71
C ARG A 56 10.32 -4.82 0.30
N GLN A 57 9.64 -5.87 -0.17
CA GLN A 57 9.79 -6.31 -1.56
C GLN A 57 9.18 -5.28 -2.52
N ASN A 58 8.00 -4.75 -2.21
CA ASN A 58 7.34 -3.70 -2.99
C ASN A 58 8.23 -2.46 -3.13
N MET A 59 8.90 -2.05 -2.05
CA MET A 59 9.89 -0.97 -2.08
C MET A 59 10.97 -1.21 -3.13
N GLY A 60 11.54 -2.41 -3.16
CA GLY A 60 12.56 -2.78 -4.15
C GLY A 60 12.03 -2.74 -5.59
N THR A 61 10.77 -3.13 -5.80
CA THR A 61 10.10 -3.03 -7.11
C THR A 61 9.87 -1.58 -7.52
N ILE A 62 9.39 -0.72 -6.62
CA ILE A 62 9.19 0.71 -6.89
C ILE A 62 10.52 1.39 -7.24
N GLN A 63 11.58 1.10 -6.47
CA GLN A 63 12.92 1.64 -6.72
C GLN A 63 13.48 1.17 -8.07
N SER A 64 13.26 -0.10 -8.43
CA SER A 64 13.64 -0.63 -9.75
C SER A 64 12.90 0.10 -10.87
N ALA A 65 11.59 0.30 -10.75
CA ALA A 65 10.80 1.03 -11.74
C ALA A 65 11.28 2.48 -11.94
N ILE A 66 11.60 3.18 -10.84
CA ILE A 66 12.19 4.54 -10.89
C ILE A 66 13.54 4.50 -11.63
N SER A 67 14.42 3.57 -11.28
CA SER A 67 15.72 3.42 -11.93
C SER A 67 15.58 3.11 -13.43
N GLU A 68 14.63 2.25 -13.79
CA GLU A 68 14.39 1.89 -15.19
C GLU A 68 13.84 3.04 -16.00
N LEU A 69 13.02 3.93 -15.43
CA LEU A 69 12.54 5.14 -16.10
C LEU A 69 13.69 6.06 -16.55
N GLY A 70 14.87 5.98 -15.93
CA GLY A 70 16.05 6.75 -16.32
C GLY A 70 15.99 8.24 -15.98
N THR A 71 14.94 8.66 -15.26
CA THR A 71 14.80 9.99 -14.67
C THR A 71 14.38 9.83 -13.21
N THR A 72 14.82 10.75 -12.35
CA THR A 72 14.43 10.80 -10.94
C THR A 72 13.62 12.05 -10.68
N SER A 73 12.59 11.92 -9.86
CA SER A 73 11.76 13.03 -9.39
C SER A 73 11.68 13.01 -7.87
N GLN A 74 11.17 14.09 -7.30
CA GLN A 74 10.85 14.16 -5.88
C GLN A 74 9.35 13.90 -5.67
N PRO A 75 8.95 13.38 -4.50
CA PRO A 75 7.54 13.34 -4.14
C PRO A 75 6.93 14.74 -4.18
N GLN A 76 5.65 14.84 -4.51
CA GLN A 76 4.95 16.12 -4.50
C GLN A 76 4.88 16.70 -3.07
N ASP A 77 4.92 18.03 -2.96
CA ASP A 77 4.90 18.73 -1.67
C ASP A 77 3.69 18.33 -0.80
N ASN A 78 2.52 18.17 -1.41
CA ASN A 78 1.32 17.74 -0.70
C ASN A 78 1.42 16.30 -0.17
N VAL A 79 2.09 15.40 -0.90
CA VAL A 79 2.39 14.04 -0.43
C VAL A 79 3.36 14.09 0.73
N GLN A 80 4.42 14.90 0.65
CA GLN A 80 5.36 15.06 1.75
C GLN A 80 4.71 15.63 3.02
N GLN A 81 3.81 16.61 2.86
CA GLN A 81 3.03 17.17 3.97
C GLN A 81 2.10 16.12 4.59
N MET A 82 1.38 15.35 3.76
CA MET A 82 0.54 14.26 4.22
C MET A 82 1.35 13.21 4.98
N VAL A 83 2.51 12.80 4.45
CA VAL A 83 3.42 11.84 5.10
C VAL A 83 3.83 12.34 6.48
N ASN A 84 4.21 13.61 6.59
CA ASN A 84 4.61 14.20 7.87
C ASN A 84 3.44 14.24 8.86
N LYS A 85 2.24 14.61 8.41
CA LYS A 85 1.05 14.65 9.26
C LYS A 85 0.67 13.26 9.76
N VAL A 86 0.72 12.23 8.91
CA VAL A 86 0.40 10.87 9.35
C VAL A 86 1.47 10.34 10.32
N ARG A 87 2.76 10.61 10.10
CA ARG A 87 3.80 10.25 11.10
C ARG A 87 3.49 10.84 12.48
N GLN A 88 3.05 12.08 12.53
CA GLN A 88 2.63 12.72 13.79
C GLN A 88 1.42 12.00 14.41
N MET A 89 0.37 11.71 13.64
CA MET A 89 -0.82 11.01 14.14
C MET A 89 -0.49 9.59 14.66
N MET A 90 0.38 8.86 13.95
CA MET A 90 0.76 7.49 14.31
C MET A 90 1.62 7.44 15.58
N SER A 91 2.48 8.43 15.79
CA SER A 91 3.35 8.54 16.98
C SER A 91 2.66 9.21 18.18
N GLY A 92 1.61 9.99 17.95
CA GLY A 92 0.84 10.66 18.98
C GLY A 92 -0.19 9.75 19.67
N ASN A 93 -0.94 10.37 20.58
CA ASN A 93 -2.05 9.74 21.32
C ASN A 93 -3.41 10.27 20.86
N GLU A 94 -3.46 10.89 19.68
CA GLU A 94 -4.68 11.48 19.10
C GLU A 94 -5.63 10.41 18.56
N LEU A 95 -5.11 9.21 18.29
CA LEU A 95 -5.82 8.08 17.72
C LEU A 95 -5.70 6.87 18.62
N ASP A 96 -6.81 6.17 18.82
CA ASP A 96 -6.83 4.84 19.39
C ASP A 96 -6.14 3.83 18.44
N LEU A 97 -5.77 2.67 18.96
CA LEU A 97 -5.00 1.69 18.19
C LEU A 97 -5.72 1.25 16.91
N TYR A 98 -7.03 0.98 16.97
CA TYR A 98 -7.80 0.59 15.79
C TYR A 98 -7.90 1.74 14.77
N GLU A 99 -7.99 2.99 15.22
CA GLU A 99 -8.01 4.18 14.35
C GLU A 99 -6.67 4.39 13.65
N LYS A 100 -5.55 4.08 14.32
CA LYS A 100 -4.22 4.05 13.70
C LYS A 100 -4.16 3.01 12.58
N VAL A 101 -4.76 1.82 12.77
CA VAL A 101 -4.84 0.82 11.70
C VAL A 101 -5.76 1.28 10.57
N MET A 102 -6.87 1.96 10.85
CA MET A 102 -7.73 2.57 9.82
C MET A 102 -6.98 3.63 9.01
N GLN A 103 -6.22 4.50 9.67
CA GLN A 103 -5.40 5.51 9.00
C GLN A 103 -4.31 4.86 8.12
N HIS A 104 -3.75 3.73 8.57
CA HIS A 104 -2.81 2.93 7.79
C HIS A 104 -3.46 2.30 6.56
N GLU A 105 -4.63 1.68 6.71
CA GLU A 105 -5.39 1.11 5.58
C GLU A 105 -5.75 2.17 4.53
N ALA A 106 -6.17 3.36 4.96
CA ALA A 106 -6.46 4.46 4.06
C ALA A 106 -5.23 4.88 3.23
N LEU A 107 -4.02 4.82 3.82
CA LEU A 107 -2.77 5.06 3.08
C LEU A 107 -2.47 3.93 2.09
N THR A 108 -2.66 2.67 2.50
CA THR A 108 -2.51 1.51 1.62
C THR A 108 -3.44 1.64 0.41
N HIS A 109 -4.70 2.06 0.62
CA HIS A 109 -5.64 2.34 -0.46
C HIS A 109 -5.12 3.43 -1.40
N SER A 110 -4.63 4.55 -0.86
CA SER A 110 -4.05 5.63 -1.67
C SER A 110 -2.86 5.14 -2.51
N LEU A 111 -2.03 4.26 -1.97
CA LEU A 111 -0.90 3.66 -2.71
C LEU A 111 -1.39 2.74 -3.84
N VAL A 112 -2.40 1.89 -3.60
CA VAL A 112 -3.05 1.07 -4.64
C VAL A 112 -3.59 1.95 -5.77
N MET A 113 -4.35 2.98 -5.44
CA MET A 113 -4.94 3.87 -6.44
C MET A 113 -3.88 4.61 -7.26
N THR A 114 -2.78 5.02 -6.62
CA THR A 114 -1.64 5.65 -7.30
C THR A 114 -0.95 4.69 -8.25
N GLY A 115 -0.68 3.45 -7.83
CA GLY A 115 -0.04 2.46 -8.68
C GLY A 115 -0.94 2.00 -9.83
N LEU A 116 -2.26 1.89 -9.63
CA LEU A 116 -3.21 1.62 -10.72
C LEU A 116 -3.24 2.76 -11.75
N LEU A 117 -3.20 4.02 -11.28
CA LEU A 117 -3.12 5.19 -12.15
C LEU A 117 -1.82 5.18 -12.98
N VAL A 118 -0.69 4.91 -12.34
CA VAL A 118 0.64 4.82 -13.00
C VAL A 118 0.63 3.73 -14.06
N HIS A 119 0.14 2.53 -13.71
CA HIS A 119 0.02 1.41 -14.64
C HIS A 119 -0.86 1.78 -15.85
N LYS A 120 -2.03 2.37 -15.61
CA LYS A 120 -2.94 2.74 -16.71
C LYS A 120 -2.39 3.87 -17.59
N ALA A 121 -1.67 4.82 -16.99
CA ALA A 121 -1.02 5.90 -17.72
C ALA A 121 0.09 5.38 -18.65
N ALA A 122 0.87 4.38 -18.22
CA ALA A 122 1.89 3.79 -19.08
C ALA A 122 1.29 2.92 -20.20
N GLN A 123 0.27 2.10 -19.91
CA GLN A 123 -0.45 1.34 -20.94
C GLN A 123 -0.97 2.27 -22.05
N THR A 124 -1.57 3.39 -21.66
CA THR A 124 -2.14 4.36 -22.61
C THR A 124 -1.06 5.11 -23.39
N SER A 125 0.17 5.17 -22.86
CA SER A 125 1.29 5.82 -23.53
C SER A 125 1.89 4.97 -24.66
N GLY A 126 1.55 3.66 -24.75
CA GLY A 126 1.83 2.80 -25.91
C GLY A 126 3.31 2.51 -26.22
N ASP A 127 4.22 2.91 -25.34
CA ASP A 127 5.67 2.93 -25.58
C ASP A 127 6.44 2.06 -24.56
N ILE A 128 7.78 2.11 -24.60
CA ILE A 128 8.76 1.54 -23.66
C ILE A 128 8.37 1.69 -22.18
N LEU A 129 7.57 2.71 -21.84
CA LEU A 129 7.10 2.98 -20.47
C LEU A 129 6.29 1.83 -19.89
N GLU A 130 5.42 1.18 -20.67
CA GLU A 130 4.60 0.06 -20.17
C GLU A 130 5.49 -1.08 -19.68
N LYS A 131 6.49 -1.46 -20.48
CA LYS A 131 7.43 -2.53 -20.12
C LYS A 131 8.25 -2.22 -18.88
N LYS A 132 8.60 -0.95 -18.65
CA LYS A 132 9.41 -0.49 -17.52
C LYS A 132 8.65 -0.45 -16.19
N ILE A 133 7.31 -0.49 -16.23
CA ILE A 133 6.50 -0.35 -15.02
C ILE A 133 5.50 -1.49 -14.82
N ASP A 134 5.59 -2.56 -15.61
CA ASP A 134 4.67 -3.70 -15.52
C ASP A 134 4.70 -4.35 -14.12
N GLU A 135 5.89 -4.39 -13.52
CA GLU A 135 6.09 -4.91 -12.16
C GLU A 135 5.36 -4.10 -11.07
N ILE A 136 5.00 -2.83 -11.33
CA ILE A 136 4.16 -2.03 -10.41
C ILE A 136 2.78 -2.67 -10.23
N ASN A 137 2.29 -3.44 -11.20
CA ASN A 137 1.04 -4.16 -11.04
C ASN A 137 1.11 -5.24 -9.94
N LYS A 138 2.28 -5.86 -9.73
CA LYS A 138 2.49 -6.81 -8.62
C LYS A 138 2.45 -6.10 -7.26
N VAL A 139 2.98 -4.88 -7.19
CA VAL A 139 2.87 -4.03 -5.99
C VAL A 139 1.40 -3.75 -5.67
N ASN A 140 0.60 -3.34 -6.66
CA ASN A 140 -0.84 -3.12 -6.47
C ASN A 140 -1.57 -4.37 -5.96
N PHE A 141 -1.20 -5.53 -6.48
CA PHE A 141 -1.79 -6.80 -6.04
C PHE A 141 -1.53 -7.09 -4.57
N LYS A 142 -0.27 -7.01 -4.14
CA LYS A 142 0.12 -7.21 -2.74
C LYS A 142 -0.58 -6.20 -1.83
N ASN A 143 -0.62 -4.94 -2.23
CA ASN A 143 -1.29 -3.90 -1.44
C ASN A 143 -2.81 -4.16 -1.31
N ARG A 144 -3.48 -4.69 -2.36
CA ARG A 144 -4.89 -5.10 -2.26
C ARG A 144 -5.10 -6.26 -1.30
N LYS A 145 -4.19 -7.23 -1.27
CA LYS A 145 -4.17 -8.28 -0.25
C LYS A 145 -4.03 -7.66 1.15
N HIS A 146 -3.12 -6.71 1.32
CA HIS A 146 -2.92 -6.02 2.60
C HIS A 146 -4.16 -5.28 3.06
N GLN A 147 -4.92 -4.64 2.17
CA GLN A 147 -6.19 -3.99 2.53
C GLN A 147 -7.18 -4.96 3.18
N GLU A 148 -7.35 -6.17 2.63
CA GLU A 148 -8.24 -7.18 3.21
C GLU A 148 -7.72 -7.69 4.57
N GLN A 149 -6.40 -7.86 4.70
CA GLN A 149 -5.78 -8.22 5.98
C GLN A 149 -5.99 -7.12 7.03
N LEU A 150 -5.76 -5.86 6.68
CA LEU A 150 -5.93 -4.71 7.56
C LEU A 150 -7.38 -4.51 7.98
N LYS A 151 -8.34 -4.74 7.08
CA LYS A 151 -9.77 -4.75 7.41
C LYS A 151 -10.09 -5.75 8.52
N SER A 152 -9.51 -6.96 8.46
CA SER A 152 -9.67 -7.96 9.52
C SER A 152 -9.10 -7.49 10.87
N VAL A 153 -7.90 -6.87 10.85
CA VAL A 153 -7.28 -6.29 12.04
C VAL A 153 -8.15 -5.18 12.63
N ILE A 154 -8.67 -4.27 11.79
CA ILE A 154 -9.55 -3.16 12.20
C ILE A 154 -10.81 -3.71 12.87
N LEU A 155 -11.48 -4.68 12.25
CA LEU A 155 -12.70 -5.26 12.81
C LEU A 155 -12.42 -5.99 14.13
N THR A 156 -11.27 -6.65 14.26
CA THR A 156 -10.87 -7.31 15.50
C THR A 156 -10.61 -6.31 16.63
N LEU A 157 -9.71 -5.36 16.40
CA LEU A 157 -9.33 -4.37 17.41
C LEU A 157 -10.51 -3.45 17.77
N GLY A 158 -11.23 -2.96 16.76
CA GLY A 158 -12.38 -2.08 16.95
C GLY A 158 -13.52 -2.76 17.70
N THR A 159 -13.82 -4.04 17.42
CA THR A 159 -14.88 -4.76 18.16
C THR A 159 -14.50 -4.95 19.62
N ARG A 160 -13.24 -5.30 19.90
CA ARG A 160 -12.74 -5.45 21.27
C ARG A 160 -12.80 -4.13 22.03
N GLU A 161 -12.35 -3.04 21.41
CA GLU A 161 -12.34 -1.71 22.04
C GLU A 161 -13.77 -1.21 22.30
N LEU A 162 -14.64 -1.27 21.29
CA LEU A 162 -15.97 -0.67 21.37
C LEU A 162 -16.96 -1.50 22.20
N THR A 163 -16.74 -2.80 22.34
CA THR A 163 -17.73 -3.71 22.97
C THR A 163 -17.18 -4.50 24.15
N GLY A 164 -15.86 -4.56 24.33
CA GLY A 164 -15.21 -5.45 25.30
C GLY A 164 -15.32 -6.94 24.96
N ARG A 165 -15.61 -7.29 23.70
CA ARG A 165 -15.81 -8.68 23.24
C ARG A 165 -14.97 -8.97 21.99
N GLU A 166 -14.70 -10.26 21.79
CA GLU A 166 -14.13 -10.76 20.54
C GLU A 166 -15.14 -10.60 19.39
N PRO A 167 -14.68 -10.32 18.15
CA PRO A 167 -15.52 -10.43 16.97
C PRO A 167 -15.95 -11.89 16.73
N ASP A 168 -16.94 -12.10 15.85
CA ASP A 168 -17.27 -13.44 15.36
C ASP A 168 -16.05 -14.06 14.64
N ASP A 169 -15.81 -15.37 14.84
CA ASP A 169 -14.69 -16.11 14.26
C ASP A 169 -14.64 -15.99 12.73
N GLY A 170 -15.78 -15.69 12.09
CA GLY A 170 -15.92 -15.50 10.65
C GLY A 170 -15.16 -14.30 10.05
N VAL A 171 -14.74 -13.31 10.85
CA VAL A 171 -14.03 -12.11 10.34
C VAL A 171 -12.74 -12.48 9.60
N TRP A 172 -11.95 -13.38 10.19
CA TRP A 172 -10.68 -13.80 9.59
C TRP A 172 -10.88 -14.72 8.40
N GLY A 173 -11.87 -15.62 8.45
CA GLY A 173 -12.20 -16.49 7.31
C GLY A 173 -12.58 -15.69 6.07
N GLN A 174 -13.36 -14.61 6.24
CA GLN A 174 -13.71 -13.70 5.14
C GLN A 174 -12.49 -13.00 4.53
N ALA A 175 -11.54 -12.59 5.37
CA ALA A 175 -10.30 -11.98 4.89
C ALA A 175 -9.43 -13.00 4.13
N GLU A 176 -9.30 -14.22 4.65
CA GLU A 176 -8.60 -15.33 3.98
C GLU A 176 -9.22 -15.67 2.63
N ASP A 177 -10.55 -15.75 2.56
CA ASP A 177 -11.30 -15.99 1.32
C ASP A 177 -11.08 -14.87 0.29
N ALA A 178 -11.12 -13.60 0.72
CA ALA A 178 -10.87 -12.45 -0.15
C ALA A 178 -9.44 -12.46 -0.69
N VAL A 179 -8.45 -12.76 0.16
CA VAL A 179 -7.05 -12.90 -0.24
C VAL A 179 -6.84 -14.07 -1.20
N ALA A 180 -7.49 -15.21 -0.97
CA ALA A 180 -7.43 -16.36 -1.87
C ALA A 180 -8.03 -16.05 -3.24
N ALA A 181 -9.17 -15.35 -3.28
CA ALA A 181 -9.80 -14.91 -4.53
C ALA A 181 -8.89 -13.96 -5.33
N LEU A 182 -8.23 -13.03 -4.64
CA LEU A 182 -7.21 -12.16 -5.24
C LEU A 182 -6.08 -12.99 -5.88
N LYS A 183 -5.50 -13.95 -5.13
CA LYS A 183 -4.43 -14.82 -5.64
C LYS A 183 -4.86 -15.65 -6.86
N GLY A 184 -6.07 -16.20 -6.85
CA GLY A 184 -6.62 -16.96 -7.97
C GLY A 184 -6.76 -16.14 -9.25
N PHE A 185 -7.18 -14.88 -9.14
CA PHE A 185 -7.30 -13.97 -10.29
C PHE A 185 -5.95 -13.70 -10.97
N PHE A 186 -4.86 -13.53 -10.20
CA PHE A 186 -3.53 -13.26 -10.77
C PHE A 186 -2.77 -14.51 -11.21
N GLY A 187 -2.95 -15.65 -10.52
CA GLY A 187 -2.37 -16.93 -10.96
C GLY A 187 -2.86 -17.35 -12.34
N GLY A 188 -4.12 -17.04 -12.66
CA GLY A 188 -4.69 -17.28 -13.99
C GLY A 188 -4.26 -16.30 -15.09
N ILE A 189 -3.47 -15.26 -14.78
CA ILE A 189 -2.91 -14.30 -15.77
C ILE A 189 -1.47 -14.67 -16.16
N THR A 190 -0.81 -15.55 -15.38
CA THR A 190 0.55 -16.03 -15.64
C THR A 190 0.64 -17.37 -16.40
N ASP A 191 -0.50 -17.95 -16.78
CA ASP A 191 -0.62 -19.20 -17.57
C ASP A 191 -1.07 -18.94 -19.02
#